data_AF-A0A554JP32-F1
#
_entry.id   AF-A0A554JP32-F1
#
_cell.length_a   1.000
_cell.length_b   1.000
_cell.length_c   1.000
_cell.angle_alpha   90.00
_cell.angle_beta   90.00
_cell.angle_gamma   90.00
#
_symmetry.space_group_name_H-M   'P 1'
#
loop_
_entity.id
_entity.type
_entity.pdbx_description
1 polymer ?
#
loop_
_entity_poly.entity_id
_entity_poly.type
_entity_poly.pdbx_seq_one_letter_code
_entity_poly.pdbx_strand_id
1 'polypeptide(L)'
;MKWKKPTTKIYEALGAVADGRVEGSNIEGKVYSSTGNKFYTITFEPESNSIMSNDNASYWKGYLGYPSIAFLMKNGVLSYSKECGDLLKGIPWKDINQKYKNDFEKALDYILLSKTEMERNKLKDFVEKLEKEVKDLKLNLLGKKTLPPEGY
;
A
#
# COMPACT_ATOMS: atom_id res chain seq x y z
N MET A 1 -18.35 1.69 8.26
CA MET A 1 -18.07 0.72 7.18
C MET A 1 -16.64 0.21 7.39
N LYS A 2 -16.36 -1.10 7.38
CA LYS A 2 -15.00 -1.63 7.63
C LYS A 2 -14.33 -2.00 6.30
N TRP A 3 -13.09 -1.56 6.08
CA TRP A 3 -12.28 -1.84 4.90
C TRP A 3 -12.02 -3.36 4.72
N LYS A 4 -12.29 -3.95 3.54
CA LYS A 4 -11.77 -5.26 3.12
C LYS A 4 -10.35 -5.07 2.56
N LYS A 5 -9.43 -6.00 2.83
CA LYS A 5 -7.99 -5.79 2.65
C LYS A 5 -7.38 -6.93 1.84
N PRO A 6 -6.92 -6.70 0.60
CA PRO A 6 -6.07 -7.66 -0.08
C PRO A 6 -4.70 -7.61 0.58
N THR A 7 -4.25 -8.73 1.15
CA THR A 7 -2.90 -8.93 1.71
C THR A 7 -1.83 -8.40 0.76
N THR A 8 -2.01 -8.62 -0.55
CA THR A 8 -1.17 -8.10 -1.64
C THR A 8 -0.87 -6.59 -1.57
N LYS A 9 -1.80 -5.76 -1.06
CA LYS A 9 -1.57 -4.31 -0.95
C LYS A 9 -0.57 -3.92 0.13
N ILE A 10 -0.37 -4.76 1.14
CA ILE A 10 0.67 -4.53 2.14
C ILE A 10 2.05 -4.79 1.50
N TYR A 11 2.21 -5.84 0.69
CA TYR A 11 3.44 -6.09 -0.06
C TYR A 11 3.79 -4.91 -1.00
N GLU A 12 2.81 -4.42 -1.76
CA GLU A 12 3.00 -3.27 -2.65
C GLU A 12 3.42 -2.00 -1.88
N ALA A 13 2.83 -1.78 -0.71
CA ALA A 13 3.15 -0.64 0.16
C ALA A 13 4.56 -0.70 0.74
N LEU A 14 5.03 -1.89 1.17
CA LEU A 14 6.39 -2.09 1.68
C LEU A 14 7.44 -1.69 0.65
N GLY A 15 7.25 -2.14 -0.60
CA GLY A 15 8.10 -1.73 -1.72
C GLY A 15 8.04 -0.23 -1.98
N ALA A 16 6.84 0.38 -1.93
CA ALA A 16 6.70 1.83 -2.13
C ALA A 16 7.46 2.67 -1.10
N VAL A 17 7.43 2.28 0.17
CA VAL A 17 8.23 2.94 1.21
C VAL A 17 9.73 2.74 0.96
N ALA A 18 10.16 1.52 0.60
CA ALA A 18 11.57 1.22 0.33
C ALA A 18 12.13 1.92 -0.92
N ASP A 19 11.28 2.16 -1.91
CA ASP A 19 11.58 2.92 -3.12
C ASP A 19 11.64 4.44 -2.87
N GLY A 20 11.25 4.91 -1.68
CA GLY A 20 11.15 6.34 -1.41
C GLY A 20 9.98 7.03 -2.14
N ARG A 21 8.95 6.28 -2.53
CA ARG A 21 7.79 6.77 -3.31
C ARG A 21 6.75 7.51 -2.47
N VAL A 22 7.04 7.85 -1.22
CA VAL A 22 6.11 8.53 -0.31
C VAL A 22 6.68 9.90 0.05
N GLU A 23 5.97 10.95 -0.36
CA GLU A 23 6.31 12.35 -0.11
C GLU A 23 5.22 13.06 0.71
N GLY A 24 5.59 14.14 1.40
CA GLY A 24 4.66 15.00 2.12
C GLY A 24 4.90 15.05 3.62
N SER A 25 3.88 15.54 4.33
CA SER A 25 3.82 15.64 5.78
C SER A 25 3.16 14.41 6.40
N ASN A 26 2.88 14.48 7.71
CA ASN A 26 2.10 13.49 8.44
C ASN A 26 0.58 13.59 8.25
N ILE A 27 0.10 14.70 7.67
CA ILE A 27 -1.33 14.95 7.44
C ILE A 27 -1.67 14.80 5.95
N GLU A 28 -0.80 15.29 5.07
CA GLU A 28 -1.01 15.24 3.62
C GLU A 28 0.22 14.72 2.90
N GLY A 29 0.01 13.87 1.89
CA GLY A 29 1.11 13.34 1.10
C GLY A 29 0.75 12.85 -0.28
N LYS A 30 1.79 12.52 -1.03
CA LYS A 30 1.74 11.92 -2.35
C LYS A 30 2.42 10.57 -2.30
N VAL A 31 1.79 9.55 -2.89
CA VAL A 31 2.41 8.24 -3.09
C VAL A 31 2.47 7.91 -4.56
N TYR A 32 3.67 7.74 -5.09
CA TYR A 32 3.89 7.50 -6.51
C TYR A 32 3.66 6.03 -6.88
N SER A 33 3.16 5.79 -8.10
CA SER A 33 3.09 4.45 -8.70
C SER A 33 4.47 3.84 -8.84
N SER A 34 4.56 2.53 -9.01
CA SER A 34 5.84 1.85 -9.28
C SER A 34 6.48 2.29 -10.61
N THR A 35 5.73 2.89 -11.52
CA THR A 35 6.24 3.52 -12.74
C THR A 35 6.72 4.97 -12.52
N GLY A 36 6.37 5.62 -11.41
CA GLY A 36 6.64 7.03 -11.15
C GLY A 36 5.75 8.03 -11.91
N ASN A 37 5.06 7.59 -12.97
CA ASN A 37 4.26 8.47 -13.84
C ASN A 37 2.99 9.03 -13.18
N LYS A 38 2.55 8.43 -12.07
CA LYS A 38 1.38 8.86 -11.32
C LYS A 38 1.68 8.97 -9.85
N PHE A 39 0.93 9.83 -9.18
CA PHE A 39 0.84 9.84 -7.72
C PHE A 39 -0.61 9.85 -7.27
N TYR A 40 -0.83 9.31 -6.07
CA TYR A 40 -2.08 9.36 -5.36
C TYR A 40 -1.96 10.33 -4.20
N THR A 41 -2.99 11.15 -4.00
CA THR A 41 -3.04 12.12 -2.91
C THR A 41 -3.66 11.45 -1.68
N ILE A 42 -2.99 11.59 -0.54
CA ILE A 42 -3.39 11.03 0.74
C ILE A 42 -3.64 12.17 1.72
N THR A 43 -4.73 12.08 2.45
CA THR A 43 -5.02 12.95 3.59
C THR A 43 -5.35 12.08 4.79
N PHE A 44 -4.66 12.31 5.91
CA PHE A 44 -4.83 11.61 7.17
C PHE A 44 -5.12 12.63 8.28
N GLU A 45 -6.18 12.39 9.03
CA GLU A 45 -6.57 13.20 10.18
C GLU A 45 -6.46 12.37 11.46
N PRO A 46 -5.42 12.61 12.28
CA PRO A 46 -5.19 11.83 13.50
C PRO A 46 -6.31 11.96 14.54
N GLU A 47 -6.88 13.15 14.71
CA GLU A 47 -7.92 13.42 15.73
C GLU A 47 -9.19 12.59 15.49
N SER A 48 -9.63 12.51 14.23
CA SER A 48 -10.80 11.71 13.84
C SER A 48 -10.43 10.27 13.45
N ASN A 49 -9.13 9.95 13.47
CA ASN A 49 -8.55 8.68 13.01
C ASN A 49 -9.07 8.27 11.63
N SER A 50 -9.04 9.23 10.70
CA SER A 50 -9.65 9.12 9.37
C SER A 50 -8.61 9.27 8.28
N ILE A 51 -8.73 8.49 7.21
CA ILE A 51 -7.84 8.58 6.05
C ILE A 51 -8.63 8.57 4.74
N MET A 52 -8.12 9.28 3.74
CA MET A 52 -8.59 9.24 2.36
C MET A 52 -7.40 9.09 1.41
N SER A 53 -7.62 8.32 0.35
CA SER A 53 -6.74 8.22 -0.80
C SER A 53 -7.59 8.29 -2.05
N ASN A 54 -7.12 9.01 -3.06
CA ASN A 54 -7.77 9.05 -4.37
C ASN A 54 -7.42 7.85 -5.26
N ASP A 55 -6.84 6.77 -4.73
CA ASP A 55 -6.54 5.59 -5.54
C ASP A 55 -7.79 4.78 -5.94
N ASN A 56 -7.66 3.97 -6.99
CA ASN A 56 -8.76 3.18 -7.53
C ASN A 56 -9.39 2.21 -6.51
N ALA A 57 -8.59 1.61 -5.62
CA ALA A 57 -9.11 0.67 -4.62
C ALA A 57 -9.91 1.42 -3.55
N SER A 58 -9.42 2.57 -3.09
CA SER A 58 -10.12 3.44 -2.14
C SER A 58 -11.43 3.97 -2.72
N TYR A 59 -11.39 4.48 -3.96
CA TYR A 59 -12.56 5.05 -4.62
C TYR A 59 -13.62 3.99 -4.97
N TRP A 60 -13.26 2.97 -5.77
CA TRP A 60 -14.23 2.02 -6.33
C TRP A 60 -14.59 0.87 -5.39
N LYS A 61 -13.66 0.42 -4.57
CA LYS A 61 -13.85 -0.76 -3.70
C LYS A 61 -14.06 -0.39 -2.25
N GLY A 62 -13.74 0.84 -1.84
CA GLY A 62 -13.71 1.21 -0.43
C GLY A 62 -12.75 0.30 0.33
N TYR A 63 -11.57 0.05 -0.26
CA TYR A 63 -10.45 -0.71 0.32
C TYR A 63 -9.30 0.23 0.67
N LEU A 64 -8.59 -0.04 1.76
CA LEU A 64 -7.41 0.74 2.10
C LEU A 64 -6.32 0.36 1.09
N GLY A 65 -6.08 1.23 0.11
CA GLY A 65 -5.10 0.99 -0.95
C GLY A 65 -3.66 0.97 -0.41
N TYR A 66 -2.74 0.43 -1.21
CA TYR A 66 -1.31 0.51 -0.91
C TYR A 66 -0.82 1.95 -0.66
N PRO A 67 -1.36 3.02 -1.30
CA PRO A 67 -0.91 4.38 -1.05
C PRO A 67 -1.13 4.79 0.41
N SER A 68 -2.32 4.54 0.95
CA SER A 68 -2.63 4.82 2.36
C SER A 68 -1.76 3.99 3.31
N ILE A 69 -1.56 2.70 3.02
CA ILE A 69 -0.73 1.83 3.87
C ILE A 69 0.73 2.32 3.88
N ALA A 70 1.28 2.65 2.71
CA ALA A 70 2.65 3.17 2.58
C ALA A 70 2.82 4.51 3.31
N PHE A 71 1.84 5.41 3.18
CA PHE A 71 1.83 6.69 3.87
C PHE A 71 1.80 6.52 5.40
N LEU A 72 0.96 5.63 5.91
CA LEU A 72 0.86 5.34 7.35
C LEU A 72 2.15 4.70 7.90
N MET A 73 2.79 3.82 7.15
CA MET A 73 4.11 3.26 7.49
C MET A 73 5.19 4.34 7.55
N LYS A 74 5.24 5.20 6.53
CA LYS A 74 6.23 6.28 6.44
C LYS A 74 6.12 7.25 7.61
N ASN A 75 4.91 7.51 8.10
CA ASN A 75 4.62 8.40 9.22
C ASN A 75 4.64 7.70 10.59
N GLY A 76 5.03 6.43 10.66
CA GLY A 76 5.16 5.69 11.92
C GLY A 76 3.83 5.29 12.58
N VAL A 77 2.70 5.43 11.88
CA VAL A 77 1.38 4.98 12.37
C VAL A 77 1.23 3.45 12.23
N LEU A 78 1.84 2.88 11.18
CA LEU A 78 2.01 1.44 11.00
C LEU A 78 3.48 1.06 11.14
N SER A 79 3.74 -0.16 11.62
CA SER A 79 5.10 -0.69 11.65
C SER A 79 5.72 -0.74 10.25
N TYR A 80 7.01 -0.44 10.15
CA TYR A 80 7.78 -0.66 8.93
C TYR A 80 9.03 -1.48 9.23
N SER A 81 9.27 -2.50 8.41
CA SER A 81 10.49 -3.31 8.44
C SER A 81 11.31 -2.95 7.21
N LYS A 82 12.47 -2.29 7.43
CA LYS A 82 13.39 -1.94 6.34
C LYS A 82 13.81 -3.18 5.57
N GLU A 83 14.10 -4.28 6.26
CA GLU A 83 14.51 -5.53 5.64
C GLU A 83 13.42 -6.12 4.72
N CYS A 84 12.16 -6.16 5.18
CA CYS A 84 11.04 -6.60 4.34
C CYS A 84 10.79 -5.64 3.17
N GLY A 85 10.95 -4.34 3.40
CA GLY A 85 10.88 -3.34 2.34
C GLY A 85 11.95 -3.53 1.27
N ASP A 86 13.20 -3.76 1.68
CA ASP A 86 14.34 -3.96 0.78
C ASP A 86 14.14 -5.20 -0.12
N LEU A 87 13.52 -6.28 0.39
CA LEU A 87 13.16 -7.46 -0.41
C LEU A 87 12.16 -7.16 -1.53
N LEU A 88 11.35 -6.11 -1.35
CA LEU A 88 10.27 -5.71 -2.27
C LEU A 88 10.59 -4.42 -3.04
N LYS A 89 11.79 -3.87 -2.84
CA LYS A 89 12.28 -2.66 -3.50
C LYS A 89 12.49 -2.89 -4.99
N GLY A 90 12.16 -1.89 -5.80
CA GLY A 90 12.36 -1.89 -7.24
C GLY A 90 11.42 -2.81 -8.02
N ILE A 91 10.41 -3.40 -7.39
CA ILE A 91 9.44 -4.25 -8.07
C ILE A 91 8.49 -3.40 -8.93
N PRO A 92 8.40 -3.64 -10.25
CA PRO A 92 7.50 -2.91 -11.15
C PRO A 92 6.07 -3.44 -11.01
N TRP A 93 5.46 -3.24 -9.83
CA TRP A 93 4.13 -3.76 -9.48
C TRP A 93 3.07 -3.48 -10.53
N LYS A 94 3.10 -2.30 -11.16
CA LYS A 94 2.12 -1.90 -12.16
C LYS A 94 2.18 -2.79 -13.40
N ASP A 95 3.38 -3.01 -13.93
CA ASP A 95 3.59 -3.82 -15.14
C ASP A 95 3.31 -5.30 -14.86
N ILE A 96 3.70 -5.79 -13.68
CA ILE A 96 3.39 -7.16 -13.24
C ILE A 96 1.87 -7.34 -13.09
N ASN A 97 1.18 -6.41 -12.43
CA ASN A 97 -0.28 -6.46 -12.30
C ASN A 97 -0.96 -6.49 -13.67
N GLN A 98 -0.49 -5.69 -14.64
CA GLN A 98 -1.02 -5.70 -16.00
C GLN A 98 -0.76 -7.02 -16.74
N LYS A 99 0.46 -7.57 -16.63
CA LYS A 99 0.83 -8.87 -17.20
C LYS A 99 -0.14 -9.97 -16.75
N TYR A 100 -0.57 -9.93 -15.49
CA TYR A 100 -1.54 -10.87 -14.92
C TYR A 100 -2.99 -10.38 -14.97
N LYS A 101 -3.33 -9.39 -15.81
CA LYS A 101 -4.69 -8.86 -15.99
C LYS A 101 -5.37 -8.40 -14.69
N ASN A 102 -4.58 -7.84 -13.78
CA ASN A 102 -4.95 -7.44 -12.41
C ASN A 102 -5.44 -8.60 -11.52
N ASP A 103 -5.02 -9.83 -11.82
CA ASP A 103 -5.04 -10.94 -10.87
C ASP A 103 -3.91 -10.72 -9.85
N PHE A 104 -4.24 -9.98 -8.79
CA PHE A 104 -3.27 -9.51 -7.80
C PHE A 104 -2.59 -10.67 -7.04
N GLU A 105 -3.28 -11.77 -6.83
CA GLU A 105 -2.72 -12.94 -6.15
C GLU A 105 -1.69 -13.63 -7.04
N LYS A 106 -1.99 -13.85 -8.34
CA LYS A 106 -1.00 -14.37 -9.28
C LYS A 106 0.21 -13.44 -9.47
N ALA A 107 -0.03 -12.13 -9.47
CA ALA A 107 1.05 -11.14 -9.52
C ALA A 107 1.96 -11.24 -8.29
N LEU A 108 1.38 -11.38 -7.10
CA LEU A 108 2.12 -11.59 -5.86
C LEU A 108 2.90 -12.91 -5.89
N ASP A 109 2.26 -14.01 -6.28
CA ASP A 109 2.92 -15.31 -6.41
C ASP A 109 4.14 -15.20 -7.34
N TYR A 110 3.99 -14.58 -8.51
CA TYR A 110 5.08 -14.34 -9.44
C TYR A 110 6.25 -13.56 -8.83
N ILE A 111 5.95 -12.53 -8.04
CA ILE A 111 6.96 -11.74 -7.32
C ILE A 111 7.71 -12.60 -6.31
N LEU A 112 6.98 -13.41 -5.54
CA LEU A 112 7.52 -14.24 -4.46
C LEU A 112 8.34 -15.44 -4.99
N LEU A 113 8.15 -15.86 -6.25
CA LEU A 113 8.98 -16.90 -6.89
C LEU A 113 10.47 -16.54 -6.91
N SER A 114 10.80 -15.24 -6.98
CA SER A 114 12.19 -14.75 -6.97
C SER A 114 12.84 -14.76 -5.59
N LYS A 115 12.08 -15.06 -4.53
CA LYS A 115 12.53 -15.02 -3.14
C LYS A 115 12.88 -16.41 -2.64
N THR A 116 13.84 -16.50 -1.74
CA THR A 116 14.13 -17.71 -0.98
C THR A 116 12.98 -18.05 -0.05
N GLU A 117 12.93 -19.30 0.42
CA GLU A 117 11.91 -19.73 1.39
C GLU A 117 11.97 -18.91 2.68
N MET A 118 13.18 -18.62 3.18
CA MET A 118 13.39 -17.80 4.37
C MET A 118 12.84 -16.38 4.19
N GLU A 119 13.11 -15.74 3.05
CA GLU A 119 12.57 -14.42 2.72
C GLU A 119 11.05 -14.42 2.60
N ARG A 120 10.46 -15.45 1.96
CA ARG A 120 9.00 -15.59 1.86
C ARG A 120 8.35 -15.73 3.23
N ASN A 121 8.90 -16.57 4.10
CA ASN A 121 8.39 -16.76 5.46
C ASN A 121 8.47 -15.46 6.25
N LYS A 122 9.60 -14.76 6.17
CA LYS A 122 9.79 -13.47 6.83
C LYS A 122 8.80 -12.40 6.36
N LEU A 123 8.61 -12.30 5.04
CA LEU A 123 7.62 -11.38 4.47
C LEU A 123 6.21 -11.72 4.94
N LYS A 124 5.85 -13.01 4.91
CA LYS A 124 4.54 -13.50 5.35
C LYS A 124 4.29 -13.14 6.82
N ASP A 125 5.20 -13.47 7.72
CA ASP A 125 5.06 -13.21 9.16
C ASP A 125 4.88 -11.70 9.44
N PHE A 126 5.66 -10.86 8.75
CA PHE A 126 5.55 -9.41 8.90
C PHE A 126 4.25 -8.85 8.33
N VAL A 127 3.80 -9.35 7.18
CA VAL A 127 2.53 -8.95 6.58
C VAL A 127 1.35 -9.36 7.46
N GLU A 128 1.35 -10.57 8.02
CA GLU A 128 0.30 -11.02 8.96
C GLU A 128 0.26 -10.15 10.23
N LYS A 129 1.42 -9.72 10.74
CA LYS A 129 1.49 -8.74 11.83
C LYS A 129 0.83 -7.42 11.42
N LEU A 130 1.18 -6.89 10.25
CA LEU A 130 0.63 -5.64 9.75
C LEU A 130 -0.86 -5.70 9.46
N GLU A 131 -1.38 -6.83 8.99
CA GLU A 131 -2.82 -7.01 8.80
C GLU A 131 -3.60 -6.79 10.10
N LYS A 132 -3.04 -7.28 11.22
CA LYS A 132 -3.58 -7.07 12.57
C LYS A 132 -3.49 -5.60 12.96
N GLU A 133 -2.34 -4.95 12.79
CA GLU A 133 -2.18 -3.51 13.08
C GLU A 133 -3.20 -2.66 12.30
N VAL A 134 -3.31 -2.84 10.99
CA VAL A 134 -4.29 -2.11 10.16
C VAL A 134 -5.72 -2.42 10.62
N LYS A 135 -6.00 -3.61 11.17
CA LYS A 135 -7.35 -3.98 11.65
C LYS A 135 -7.67 -3.27 12.95
N ASP A 136 -6.69 -3.19 13.83
CA ASP A 136 -6.84 -2.60 15.16
C ASP A 136 -6.86 -1.07 15.11
N LEU A 137 -6.24 -0.46 14.09
CA LEU A 137 -6.33 0.98 13.84
C LEU A 137 -7.77 1.47 13.61
N LYS A 138 -8.70 0.62 13.15
CA LYS A 138 -10.12 0.99 12.94
C LYS A 138 -10.32 2.31 12.17
N LEU A 139 -9.50 2.55 11.15
CA LEU A 139 -9.49 3.80 10.38
C LEU A 139 -10.86 4.12 9.75
N ASN A 140 -11.30 5.35 9.95
CA ASN A 140 -12.48 5.91 9.32
C ASN A 140 -12.17 6.42 7.90
N LEU A 141 -13.21 6.55 7.07
CA LEU A 141 -13.10 7.24 5.79
C LEU A 141 -13.15 8.75 6.04
N LEU A 142 -12.12 9.49 5.62
CA LEU A 142 -12.10 10.95 5.74
C LEU A 142 -12.91 11.59 4.61
N GLY A 143 -13.99 12.31 4.95
CA GLY A 143 -14.74 13.12 3.99
C GLY A 143 -15.37 12.34 2.83
N LYS A 144 -15.47 12.99 1.65
CA LYS A 144 -16.03 12.42 0.42
C LYS A 144 -14.92 11.83 -0.45
N LYS A 145 -15.24 10.74 -1.15
CA LYS A 145 -14.33 10.09 -2.11
C LYS A 145 -13.97 11.06 -3.24
N THR A 146 -12.69 11.13 -3.57
CA THR A 146 -12.13 11.97 -4.63
C THR A 146 -11.76 11.11 -5.84
N LEU A 147 -11.98 11.64 -7.05
CA LEU A 147 -11.73 10.88 -8.28
C LEU A 147 -10.24 10.50 -8.41
N PRO A 148 -9.94 9.28 -8.90
CA PRO A 148 -8.58 8.89 -9.18
C PRO A 148 -7.92 9.67 -10.32
N PRO A 149 -6.59 9.85 -10.29
CA PRO A 149 -5.87 10.56 -11.35
C PRO A 149 -5.98 9.83 -12.69
N GLU A 150 -6.28 10.58 -13.75
CA GLU A 150 -6.33 10.11 -15.13
C GLU A 150 -4.92 9.77 -15.68
N GLY A 151 -4.82 9.11 -16.86
CA GLY A 151 -3.53 8.83 -17.54
C GLY A 151 -2.92 7.44 -17.29
N TYR A 152 -1.66 7.21 -17.65
CA TYR A 152 -0.88 6.00 -17.34
C TYR A 152 0.46 6.36 -16.70
#